data_AF-A0A9E6BM94-F1
#
_entry.id   AF-A0A9E6BM94-F1
#
_cell.length_a   1.000
_cell.length_b   1.000
_cell.length_c   1.000
_cell.angle_alpha   90.00
_cell.angle_beta   90.00
_cell.angle_gamma   90.00
#
_symmetry.space_group_name_H-M   'P 1'
#
loop_
_entity.id
_entity.type
_entity.pdbx_description
1 polymer ?
#
loop_
_entity_poly.entity_id
_entity_poly.type
_entity_poly.pdbx_seq_one_letter_code
_entity_poly.pdbx_strand_id
1 'polypeptide(L)'
;MRSWASNLSIVLGLALGGIAVIVAAEPRLPEASPIGSAKRQAVLTRVHRQFRLADFFKPRRGDPIDFNYYLSPLICQEIVDKSAGRERFFGTVVRDGSNRFHVERGRPTVYAELRKVTVRGVQRDQLLFVWCYGVSARGRLKAQGLRVTLDREGYPVIMEVLVDSSGLRLVFVSSRLENAAARQFGRALRGCRYAVERPPEEHPNRLVVRAIDDGPAPMGPYVYLDAASRDVVNLRCRCASLQVQQFRKSVAYRFLPLSDLRLLGFRIHFATGTVQYEVGPRSEEPTACRSDQSRVSAFACDRWLRLPSSF
;
A
#
# COMPACT_ATOMS: atom_id res chain seq x y z
N MET A 1 9.32 -77.86 61.30
CA MET A 1 8.45 -77.72 60.11
C MET A 1 9.25 -77.00 59.01
N ARG A 2 9.20 -77.57 57.80
CA ARG A 2 9.65 -77.09 56.47
C ARG A 2 9.61 -75.54 56.33
N SER A 3 10.41 -74.80 55.54
CA SER A 3 11.20 -75.09 54.34
C SER A 3 11.85 -73.77 53.82
N TRP A 4 13.13 -73.85 53.36
CA TRP A 4 13.76 -73.22 52.16
C TRP A 4 13.89 -71.67 52.10
N ALA A 5 15.10 -71.08 52.12
CA ALA A 5 16.14 -70.98 51.06
C ALA A 5 15.65 -70.09 49.87
N SER A 6 16.37 -69.10 49.31
CA SER A 6 17.80 -68.81 49.24
C SER A 6 18.05 -67.36 48.77
N ASN A 7 19.27 -66.87 49.01
CA ASN A 7 19.91 -65.66 48.49
C ASN A 7 19.75 -65.42 46.98
N LEU A 8 19.80 -64.15 46.53
CA LEU A 8 20.59 -63.80 45.33
C LEU A 8 20.97 -62.31 45.28
N SER A 9 22.27 -62.09 45.02
CA SER A 9 22.96 -60.82 44.84
C SER A 9 22.52 -60.07 43.58
N ILE A 10 22.39 -58.75 43.67
CA ILE A 10 22.12 -57.84 42.55
C ILE A 10 23.45 -57.49 41.86
N VAL A 11 23.58 -57.86 40.59
CA VAL A 11 24.65 -57.41 39.68
C VAL A 11 24.10 -56.27 38.82
N LEU A 12 24.83 -55.14 38.81
CA LEU A 12 24.60 -53.96 37.97
C LEU A 12 24.81 -54.31 36.48
N GLY A 13 23.80 -54.05 35.64
CA GLY A 13 23.92 -54.01 34.18
C GLY A 13 23.66 -52.58 33.67
N LEU A 14 24.71 -51.93 33.15
CA LEU A 14 24.65 -50.65 32.43
C LEU A 14 24.06 -50.86 31.03
N ALA A 15 22.89 -50.28 30.77
CA ALA A 15 22.31 -50.20 29.42
C ALA A 15 22.66 -48.85 28.78
N LEU A 16 23.46 -48.90 27.71
CA LEU A 16 23.74 -47.78 26.80
C LEU A 16 22.48 -47.47 25.97
N GLY A 17 21.74 -46.43 26.38
CA GLY A 17 20.61 -45.88 25.61
C GLY A 17 21.09 -44.99 24.47
N GLY A 18 21.00 -45.49 23.24
CA GLY A 18 21.17 -44.69 22.03
C GLY A 18 20.00 -43.72 21.86
N ILE A 19 20.29 -42.41 21.87
CA ILE A 19 19.31 -41.36 21.56
C ILE A 19 19.14 -41.32 20.03
N ALA A 20 18.00 -41.83 19.55
CA ALA A 20 17.58 -41.64 18.18
C ALA A 20 17.18 -40.17 17.96
N VAL A 21 17.98 -39.42 17.21
CA VAL A 21 17.62 -38.07 16.75
C VAL A 21 16.60 -38.23 15.63
N ILE A 22 15.32 -38.04 15.95
CA ILE A 22 14.25 -37.93 14.96
C ILE A 22 14.40 -36.56 14.29
N VAL A 23 15.02 -36.54 13.11
CA VAL A 23 15.00 -35.37 12.21
C VAL A 23 13.58 -35.26 11.67
N ALA A 24 12.77 -34.40 12.30
CA ALA A 24 11.44 -34.09 11.80
C ALA A 24 11.57 -33.50 10.39
N ALA A 25 11.06 -34.21 9.39
CA ALA A 25 10.97 -33.71 8.03
C ALA A 25 10.15 -32.42 8.03
N GLU A 26 10.71 -31.34 7.49
CA GLU A 26 10.00 -30.07 7.34
C GLU A 26 8.68 -30.33 6.59
N PRO A 27 7.53 -29.88 7.12
CA PRO A 27 6.27 -30.02 6.43
C PRO A 27 6.37 -29.34 5.07
N ARG A 28 6.12 -30.10 3.99
CA ARG A 28 6.00 -29.55 2.64
C ARG A 28 4.85 -28.55 2.65
N LEU A 29 5.18 -27.27 2.65
CA LEU A 29 4.21 -26.19 2.55
C LEU A 29 3.40 -26.36 1.25
N PRO A 30 2.07 -26.15 1.30
CA PRO A 30 1.23 -26.23 0.11
C PRO A 30 1.72 -25.22 -0.93
N GLU A 31 1.89 -25.68 -2.18
CA GLU A 31 2.22 -24.80 -3.29
C GLU A 31 1.14 -23.74 -3.47
N ALA A 32 1.56 -22.47 -3.57
CA ALA A 32 0.66 -21.35 -3.80
C ALA A 32 -0.19 -21.59 -5.07
N SER A 33 -1.51 -21.33 -4.96
CA SER A 33 -2.45 -21.52 -6.07
C SER A 33 -1.98 -20.85 -7.38
N PRO A 34 -2.05 -21.54 -8.54
CA PRO A 34 -1.59 -21.03 -9.83
C PRO A 34 -2.21 -19.69 -10.26
N ILE A 35 -3.45 -19.41 -9.82
CA ILE A 35 -4.15 -18.16 -10.17
C ILE A 35 -3.55 -16.97 -9.40
N GLY A 36 -3.09 -17.19 -8.17
CA GLY A 36 -2.43 -16.18 -7.36
C GLY A 36 -1.04 -15.80 -7.88
N SER A 37 -0.31 -16.77 -8.43
CA SER A 37 1.03 -16.53 -9.00
C SER A 37 0.97 -15.77 -10.33
N ALA A 38 0.01 -16.08 -11.21
CA ALA A 38 -0.17 -15.38 -12.49
C ALA A 38 -0.48 -13.88 -12.31
N LYS A 39 -1.40 -13.54 -11.39
CA LYS A 39 -1.74 -12.13 -11.07
C LYS A 39 -0.54 -11.37 -10.52
N ARG A 40 0.21 -11.97 -9.59
CA ARG A 40 1.44 -11.39 -9.04
C ARG A 40 2.44 -11.14 -10.16
N GLN A 41 2.68 -12.14 -11.01
CA GLN A 41 3.64 -12.00 -12.11
C GLN A 41 3.23 -10.89 -13.08
N ALA A 42 1.94 -10.75 -13.41
CA ALA A 42 1.46 -9.65 -14.25
C ALA A 42 1.75 -8.26 -13.64
N VAL A 43 1.54 -8.10 -12.33
CA VAL A 43 1.89 -6.86 -11.62
C VAL A 43 3.40 -6.62 -11.62
N LEU A 44 4.20 -7.66 -11.40
CA LEU A 44 5.66 -7.54 -11.39
C LEU A 44 6.24 -7.24 -12.77
N THR A 45 5.61 -7.70 -13.84
CA THR A 45 6.06 -7.38 -15.20
C THR A 45 5.77 -5.93 -15.56
N ARG A 46 4.59 -5.39 -15.20
CA ARG A 46 4.20 -4.04 -15.64
C ARG A 46 5.08 -2.92 -15.04
N VAL A 47 5.75 -3.11 -13.91
CA VAL A 47 6.62 -2.07 -13.30
C VAL A 47 7.80 -1.65 -14.20
N HIS A 48 8.17 -2.48 -15.16
CA HIS A 48 9.26 -2.21 -16.10
C HIS A 48 8.79 -1.43 -17.33
N ARG A 49 7.48 -1.22 -17.49
CA ARG A 49 6.91 -0.51 -18.62
C ARG A 49 7.44 0.92 -18.71
N GLN A 50 7.83 1.31 -19.91
CA GLN A 50 8.22 2.67 -20.23
C GLN A 50 7.09 3.35 -20.99
N PHE A 51 6.69 4.55 -20.56
CA PHE A 51 5.68 5.34 -21.25
C PHE A 51 6.30 6.08 -22.41
N ARG A 52 5.77 5.88 -23.62
CA ARG A 52 6.14 6.69 -24.78
C ARG A 52 5.74 8.15 -24.59
N LEU A 53 4.52 8.38 -24.11
CA LEU A 53 3.96 9.71 -23.91
C LEU A 53 3.16 9.75 -22.60
N ALA A 54 3.32 10.81 -21.82
CA ALA A 54 2.54 11.03 -20.60
C ALA A 54 2.17 12.50 -20.38
N ASP A 55 1.13 12.76 -19.60
CA ASP A 55 0.93 14.04 -18.93
C ASP A 55 1.62 14.01 -17.56
N PHE A 56 2.26 15.12 -17.20
CA PHE A 56 2.94 15.29 -15.93
C PHE A 56 2.16 16.20 -14.99
N PHE A 57 1.74 15.69 -13.84
CA PHE A 57 1.05 16.46 -12.82
C PHE A 57 1.95 16.66 -11.61
N LYS A 58 2.13 17.92 -11.22
CA LYS A 58 2.94 18.32 -10.06
C LYS A 58 2.11 19.18 -9.12
N PRO A 59 2.40 19.18 -7.83
CA PRO A 59 1.68 20.05 -6.90
C PRO A 59 1.88 21.52 -7.28
N ARG A 60 0.90 22.36 -6.96
CA ARG A 60 0.96 23.81 -7.08
C ARG A 60 1.67 24.37 -5.85
N ARG A 61 2.67 25.22 -6.07
CA ARG A 61 3.36 25.89 -4.95
C ARG A 61 2.41 26.86 -4.24
N GLY A 62 2.54 26.94 -2.92
CA GLY A 62 1.79 27.89 -2.08
C GLY A 62 0.43 27.41 -1.61
N ASP A 63 0.03 26.16 -1.90
CA ASP A 63 -1.18 25.59 -1.31
C ASP A 63 -0.99 25.38 0.22
N PRO A 64 -2.02 25.66 1.04
CA PRO A 64 -1.94 25.46 2.48
C PRO A 64 -2.02 23.96 2.79
N ILE A 65 -0.86 23.35 3.04
CA ILE A 65 -0.73 21.96 3.45
C ILE A 65 0.01 21.89 4.79
N ASP A 66 -0.37 20.90 5.60
CA ASP A 66 0.17 20.62 6.93
C ASP A 66 1.39 19.68 6.90
N PHE A 67 1.92 19.40 5.71
CA PHE A 67 3.08 18.53 5.51
C PHE A 67 4.10 19.15 4.56
N ASN A 68 5.31 18.58 4.56
CA ASN A 68 6.36 19.00 3.65
C ASN A 68 5.94 18.76 2.18
N TYR A 69 5.79 19.85 1.43
CA TYR A 69 5.46 19.87 -0.01
C TYR A 69 6.30 18.90 -0.86
N TYR A 70 7.55 18.64 -0.50
CA TYR A 70 8.39 17.70 -1.25
C TYR A 70 7.95 16.24 -1.12
N LEU A 71 7.10 15.90 -0.14
CA LEU A 71 6.51 14.56 0.03
C LEU A 71 5.32 14.28 -0.90
N SER A 72 4.83 15.29 -1.61
CA SER A 72 3.71 15.15 -2.55
C SER A 72 4.03 14.17 -3.70
N PRO A 73 3.03 13.46 -4.26
CA PRO A 73 3.26 12.62 -5.43
C PRO A 73 3.50 13.48 -6.69
N LEU A 74 4.44 13.05 -7.53
CA LEU A 74 4.60 13.57 -8.89
C LEU A 74 3.97 12.57 -9.86
N ILE A 75 2.80 12.89 -10.42
CA ILE A 75 1.99 11.91 -11.15
C ILE A 75 2.30 11.97 -12.65
N CYS A 76 2.76 10.86 -13.20
CA CYS A 76 2.98 10.63 -14.62
C CYS A 76 1.85 9.76 -15.15
N GLN A 77 0.92 10.34 -15.92
CA GLN A 77 -0.21 9.58 -16.46
C GLN A 77 -0.03 9.32 -17.94
N GLU A 78 0.01 8.05 -18.31
CA GLU A 78 0.26 7.62 -19.68
C GLU A 78 -0.83 8.11 -20.66
N ILE A 79 -0.41 8.29 -21.91
CA ILE A 79 -1.27 8.59 -23.04
C ILE A 79 -0.99 7.55 -24.13
N VAL A 80 -1.96 6.66 -24.35
CA VAL A 80 -1.92 5.69 -25.46
C VAL A 80 -2.62 6.26 -26.70
N ASP A 81 -3.75 6.94 -26.49
CA ASP A 81 -4.49 7.62 -27.56
C ASP A 81 -4.50 9.14 -27.33
N LYS A 82 -4.05 9.90 -28.33
CA LYS A 82 -4.07 11.37 -28.28
C LYS A 82 -5.52 11.90 -28.26
N SER A 83 -6.45 11.16 -28.87
CA SER A 83 -7.88 11.48 -28.94
C SER A 83 -8.64 11.17 -27.64
N ALA A 84 -8.03 10.41 -26.71
CA ALA A 84 -8.62 10.13 -25.40
C ALA A 84 -9.09 11.44 -24.75
N GLY A 85 -10.41 11.55 -24.59
CA GLY A 85 -11.10 12.77 -24.23
C GLY A 85 -10.77 13.29 -22.83
N ARG A 86 -11.54 14.28 -22.36
CA ARG A 86 -11.34 14.90 -21.03
C ARG A 86 -11.43 13.91 -19.87
N GLU A 87 -12.00 12.72 -20.07
CA GLU A 87 -12.20 11.70 -19.03
C GLU A 87 -10.92 11.20 -18.37
N ARG A 88 -9.77 11.39 -19.01
CA ARG A 88 -8.47 11.05 -18.43
C ARG A 88 -8.03 11.98 -17.31
N PHE A 89 -8.59 13.18 -17.17
CA PHE A 89 -8.12 14.11 -16.14
C PHE A 89 -8.85 13.88 -14.81
N PHE A 90 -8.08 13.83 -13.73
CA PHE A 90 -8.62 13.95 -12.39
C PHE A 90 -8.92 15.41 -12.05
N GLY A 91 -9.78 15.66 -11.06
CA GLY A 91 -10.22 17.01 -10.74
C GLY A 91 -10.87 17.15 -9.37
N THR A 92 -11.40 18.35 -9.10
CA THR A 92 -12.19 18.63 -7.90
C THR A 92 -13.54 17.93 -8.00
N VAL A 93 -13.94 17.20 -6.95
CA VAL A 93 -15.30 16.69 -6.77
C VAL A 93 -16.21 17.85 -6.36
N VAL A 94 -17.28 18.06 -7.11
CA VAL A 94 -18.25 19.13 -6.89
C VAL A 94 -19.66 18.55 -6.90
N ARG A 95 -20.54 19.18 -6.13
CA ARG A 95 -21.98 18.89 -6.13
C ARG A 95 -22.67 19.99 -6.94
N ASP A 96 -23.46 19.60 -7.93
CA ASP A 96 -24.25 20.56 -8.70
C ASP A 96 -25.55 20.95 -7.96
N GLY A 97 -26.27 21.95 -8.51
CA GLY A 97 -27.56 22.39 -7.98
C GLY A 97 -28.66 21.32 -8.01
N SER A 98 -28.48 20.25 -8.79
CA SER A 98 -29.35 19.07 -8.82
C SER A 98 -28.93 18.00 -7.82
N ASN A 99 -28.04 18.33 -6.88
CA ASN A 99 -27.55 17.44 -5.85
C ASN A 99 -26.73 16.25 -6.38
N ARG A 100 -26.26 16.30 -7.63
CA ARG A 100 -25.44 15.26 -8.26
C ARG A 100 -23.96 15.60 -8.15
N PHE A 101 -23.15 14.57 -7.93
CA PHE A 101 -21.70 14.73 -7.89
C PHE A 101 -21.10 14.55 -9.26
N HIS A 102 -20.15 15.42 -9.60
CA HIS A 102 -19.28 15.26 -10.76
C HIS A 102 -17.86 15.71 -10.42
N VAL A 103 -16.93 15.43 -11.33
CA VAL A 103 -15.53 15.84 -11.19
C VAL A 103 -15.25 16.95 -12.19
N GLU A 104 -14.88 18.12 -11.69
CA GLU A 104 -14.46 19.28 -12.49
C GLU A 104 -13.01 19.07 -12.96
N ARG A 105 -12.87 18.48 -14.15
CA ARG A 105 -11.59 18.05 -14.72
C ARG A 105 -10.66 19.19 -15.18
N GLY A 106 -11.19 20.42 -15.26
CA GLY A 106 -10.38 21.62 -15.50
C GLY A 106 -9.56 22.06 -14.30
N ARG A 107 -9.80 21.46 -13.12
CA ARG A 107 -9.13 21.81 -11.85
C ARG A 107 -8.49 20.57 -11.22
N PRO A 108 -7.34 20.09 -11.74
CA PRO A 108 -6.64 18.95 -11.16
C PRO A 108 -6.43 19.14 -9.66
N THR A 109 -6.89 18.17 -8.87
CA THR A 109 -6.93 18.27 -7.41
C THR A 109 -6.51 16.94 -6.80
N VAL A 110 -5.62 17.01 -5.82
CA VAL A 110 -5.28 15.91 -4.93
C VAL A 110 -5.80 16.25 -3.55
N TYR A 111 -6.64 15.40 -3.01
CA TYR A 111 -7.10 15.48 -1.64
C TYR A 111 -6.06 14.86 -0.72
N ALA A 112 -5.66 15.58 0.31
CA ALA A 112 -4.58 15.16 1.20
C ALA A 112 -4.95 15.21 2.68
N GLU A 113 -4.34 14.33 3.47
CA GLU A 113 -4.44 14.30 4.93
C GLU A 113 -3.12 13.79 5.51
N LEU A 114 -2.57 14.51 6.49
CA LEU A 114 -1.54 14.00 7.39
C LEU A 114 -2.24 13.43 8.64
N ARG A 115 -1.78 12.27 9.09
CA ARG A 115 -2.27 11.63 10.32
C ARG A 115 -1.17 10.90 11.06
N LYS A 116 -1.38 10.68 12.36
CA LYS A 116 -0.54 9.82 13.19
C LYS A 116 -1.10 8.40 13.20
N VAL A 117 -0.22 7.41 13.05
CA VAL A 117 -0.56 5.99 13.13
C VAL A 117 0.43 5.26 14.03
N THR A 118 -0.07 4.34 14.86
CA THR A 118 0.77 3.48 15.68
C THR A 118 1.18 2.24 14.90
N VAL A 119 2.48 2.02 14.74
CA VAL A 119 3.04 0.79 14.17
C VAL A 119 3.95 0.15 15.20
N ARG A 120 3.65 -1.07 15.64
CA ARG A 120 4.41 -1.76 16.71
C ARG A 120 4.62 -0.91 17.97
N GLY A 121 3.62 -0.13 18.36
CA GLY A 121 3.69 0.76 19.52
C GLY A 121 4.38 2.12 19.26
N VAL A 122 4.94 2.35 18.07
CA VAL A 122 5.62 3.60 17.71
C VAL A 122 4.68 4.48 16.89
N GLN A 123 4.55 5.76 17.27
CA GLN A 123 3.81 6.75 16.46
C GLN A 123 4.60 7.10 15.20
N ARG A 124 3.92 7.07 14.06
CA ARG A 124 4.48 7.37 12.73
C ARG A 124 3.59 8.38 12.02
N ASP A 125 4.20 9.27 11.26
CA ASP A 125 3.48 10.13 10.33
C ASP A 125 3.04 9.34 9.10
N GLN A 126 1.81 9.56 8.68
CA GLN A 126 1.25 8.95 7.50
C GLN A 126 0.50 9.98 6.67
N LEU A 127 0.92 10.12 5.42
CA LEU A 127 0.27 10.95 4.42
C LEU A 127 -0.66 10.11 3.58
N LEU A 128 -1.78 10.70 3.21
CA LEU A 128 -2.76 10.10 2.35
C LEU A 128 -3.08 11.07 1.23
N PHE A 129 -2.95 10.60 -0.01
CA PHE A 129 -3.24 11.34 -1.23
C PHE A 129 -4.33 10.61 -2.02
N VAL A 130 -5.38 11.31 -2.42
CA VAL A 130 -6.49 10.76 -3.21
C VAL A 130 -6.82 11.72 -4.36
N TRP A 131 -6.96 11.21 -5.57
CA TRP A 131 -7.42 11.99 -6.72
C TRP A 131 -8.52 11.25 -7.48
N CYS A 132 -9.41 12.01 -8.10
CA CYS A 132 -10.71 11.51 -8.55
C CYS A 132 -10.96 11.86 -10.01
N TYR A 133 -11.47 10.91 -10.81
CA TYR A 133 -11.62 11.04 -12.27
C TYR A 133 -13.07 11.20 -12.74
N GLY A 134 -14.03 10.77 -11.92
CA GLY A 134 -15.44 10.84 -12.24
C GLY A 134 -16.29 10.07 -11.25
N VAL A 135 -17.60 10.20 -11.40
CA VAL A 135 -18.60 9.46 -10.63
C VAL A 135 -19.23 8.43 -11.57
N SER A 136 -19.29 7.18 -11.14
CA SER A 136 -19.98 6.11 -11.87
C SER A 136 -21.49 6.29 -11.84
N ALA A 137 -22.21 5.59 -12.70
CA ALA A 137 -23.67 5.60 -12.72
C ALA A 137 -24.32 5.23 -11.36
N ARG A 138 -23.61 4.44 -10.53
CA ARG A 138 -24.04 4.05 -9.18
C ARG A 138 -23.61 5.04 -8.09
N GLY A 139 -23.22 6.27 -8.45
CA GLY A 139 -22.74 7.28 -7.50
C GLY A 139 -21.35 7.04 -6.90
N ARG A 140 -20.65 5.96 -7.28
CA ARG A 140 -19.31 5.66 -6.75
C ARG A 140 -18.25 6.50 -7.43
N LEU A 141 -17.35 7.09 -6.64
CA LEU A 141 -16.23 7.86 -7.15
C LEU A 141 -15.15 6.94 -7.72
N LYS A 142 -14.81 7.12 -8.99
CA LYS A 142 -13.61 6.52 -9.60
C LYS A 142 -12.41 7.32 -9.12
N ALA A 143 -11.63 6.76 -8.21
CA ALA A 143 -10.48 7.40 -7.60
C ALA A 143 -9.25 6.49 -7.64
N GLN A 144 -8.09 7.11 -7.47
CA GLN A 144 -6.82 6.45 -7.20
C GLN A 144 -6.14 7.22 -6.06
N GLY A 145 -5.17 6.60 -5.41
CA GLY A 145 -4.50 7.24 -4.29
C GLY A 145 -3.24 6.52 -3.85
N LEU A 146 -2.51 7.21 -2.99
CA LEU A 146 -1.31 6.71 -2.36
C LEU A 146 -1.37 6.99 -0.86
N ARG A 147 -1.06 5.98 -0.06
CA ARG A 147 -0.82 6.13 1.37
C ARG A 147 0.68 5.97 1.64
N VAL A 148 1.28 6.92 2.32
CA VAL A 148 2.73 6.98 2.54
C VAL A 148 2.98 7.06 4.04
N THR A 149 3.66 6.07 4.59
CA THR A 149 4.12 6.07 5.99
C THR A 149 5.57 6.52 6.02
N LEU A 150 5.88 7.41 6.95
CA LEU A 150 7.20 8.00 7.12
C LEU A 150 7.96 7.34 8.28
N ASP A 151 9.29 7.35 8.20
CA ASP A 151 10.15 7.05 9.36
C ASP A 151 10.24 8.24 10.33
N ARG A 152 11.17 8.22 11.29
CA ARG A 152 11.29 9.28 12.31
C ARG A 152 11.92 10.53 11.71
N GLU A 153 12.68 10.34 10.63
CA GLU A 153 13.41 11.32 9.86
C GLU A 153 12.55 11.93 8.73
N GLY A 154 11.31 11.47 8.58
CA GLY A 154 10.34 11.96 7.61
C GLY A 154 10.45 11.33 6.22
N TYR A 155 11.27 10.32 6.01
CA TYR A 155 11.42 9.64 4.72
C TYR A 155 10.25 8.67 4.48
N PRO A 156 9.72 8.60 3.24
CA PRO A 156 8.78 7.56 2.84
C PRO A 156 9.38 6.15 2.95
N VAL A 157 8.82 5.33 3.83
CA VAL A 157 9.32 3.96 4.09
C VAL A 157 8.35 2.87 3.67
N ILE A 158 7.04 3.13 3.72
CA ILE A 158 6.00 2.23 3.23
C ILE A 158 5.02 3.05 2.41
N MET A 159 4.81 2.64 1.16
CA MET A 159 3.92 3.30 0.20
C MET A 159 2.90 2.29 -0.32
N GLU A 160 1.62 2.54 -0.11
CA GLU A 160 0.54 1.65 -0.50
C GLU A 160 -0.36 2.30 -1.55
N VAL A 161 -0.63 1.55 -2.61
CA VAL A 161 -1.58 1.97 -3.65
C VAL A 161 -3.00 1.73 -3.16
N LEU A 162 -3.87 2.72 -3.34
CA LEU A 162 -5.25 2.62 -2.88
C LEU A 162 -6.07 1.63 -3.69
N VAL A 163 -6.01 1.70 -5.02
CA VAL A 163 -6.84 0.90 -5.92
C VAL A 163 -5.95 0.20 -6.96
N ASP A 164 -6.19 -1.09 -7.19
CA ASP A 164 -5.56 -1.82 -8.30
C ASP A 164 -6.50 -2.84 -8.93
N SER A 165 -6.56 -2.85 -10.26
CA SER A 165 -7.47 -3.72 -11.02
C SER A 165 -7.13 -5.21 -10.91
N SER A 166 -5.91 -5.59 -10.51
CA SER A 166 -5.56 -7.01 -10.29
C SER A 166 -6.27 -7.62 -9.07
N GLY A 167 -6.80 -6.78 -8.18
CA GLY A 167 -7.34 -7.15 -6.88
C GLY A 167 -6.27 -7.38 -5.80
N LEU A 168 -4.98 -7.20 -6.13
CA LEU A 168 -3.89 -7.23 -5.16
C LEU A 168 -3.75 -5.88 -4.45
N ARG A 169 -3.35 -5.92 -3.19
CA ARG A 169 -2.88 -4.75 -2.45
C ARG A 169 -1.40 -4.56 -2.69
N LEU A 170 -1.07 -3.47 -3.37
CA LEU A 170 0.29 -3.20 -3.81
C LEU A 170 1.00 -2.33 -2.78
N VAL A 171 2.16 -2.83 -2.34
CA VAL A 171 3.03 -2.15 -1.39
C VAL A 171 4.38 -1.92 -2.05
N PHE A 172 4.91 -0.73 -1.86
CA PHE A 172 6.29 -0.39 -2.16
C PHE A 172 6.95 -0.03 -0.84
N VAL A 173 8.20 -0.45 -0.65
CA VAL A 173 8.96 -0.18 0.58
C VAL A 173 10.21 0.60 0.23
N SER A 174 10.83 1.29 1.18
CA SER A 174 12.15 1.85 0.96
C SER A 174 13.23 0.77 0.95
N SER A 175 14.31 0.99 0.22
CA SER A 175 15.51 0.16 0.25
C SER A 175 16.11 0.11 1.67
N ARG A 176 16.07 1.21 2.44
CA ARG A 176 16.45 1.21 3.87
C ARG A 176 15.64 0.23 4.71
N LEU A 177 14.31 0.21 4.57
CA LEU A 177 13.44 -0.70 5.31
C LEU A 177 13.74 -2.15 4.94
N GLU A 178 13.89 -2.44 3.65
CA GLU A 178 14.24 -3.77 3.16
C GLU A 178 15.62 -4.22 3.68
N ASN A 179 16.63 -3.36 3.61
CA ASN A 179 17.97 -3.68 4.11
C ASN A 179 17.97 -3.91 5.63
N ALA A 180 17.17 -3.14 6.39
CA ALA A 180 17.03 -3.35 7.83
C ALA A 180 16.33 -4.68 8.15
N ALA A 181 15.29 -5.03 7.40
CA ALA A 181 14.63 -6.32 7.51
C ALA A 181 15.60 -7.46 7.16
N ALA A 182 16.36 -7.35 6.08
CA ALA A 182 17.33 -8.35 5.66
C ALA A 182 18.41 -8.60 6.72
N ARG A 183 18.90 -7.54 7.39
CA ARG A 183 19.85 -7.67 8.51
C ARG A 183 19.26 -8.41 9.71
N GLN A 184 18.01 -8.15 10.05
CA GLN A 184 17.38 -8.75 11.23
C GLN A 184 16.85 -10.16 10.99
N PHE A 185 16.32 -10.40 9.80
CA PHE A 185 15.53 -11.58 9.48
C PHE A 185 16.22 -12.54 8.51
N GLY A 186 17.38 -12.14 7.98
CA GLY A 186 18.07 -12.84 6.90
C GLY A 186 17.42 -12.60 5.54
N ARG A 187 17.67 -13.53 4.61
CA ARG A 187 17.13 -13.48 3.24
C ARG A 187 15.60 -13.49 3.21
N ALA A 188 15.04 -13.12 2.05
CA ALA A 188 13.62 -13.30 1.76
C ALA A 188 13.18 -14.76 2.01
N LEU A 189 11.97 -14.93 2.55
CA LEU A 189 11.37 -16.25 2.75
C LEU A 189 11.07 -16.90 1.40
N ARG A 190 10.86 -18.22 1.39
CA ARG A 190 10.48 -18.94 0.17
C ARG A 190 9.19 -18.34 -0.41
N GLY A 191 9.21 -18.04 -1.71
CA GLY A 191 8.07 -17.39 -2.40
C GLY A 191 7.99 -15.87 -2.23
N CYS A 192 8.84 -15.27 -1.38
CA CYS A 192 8.98 -13.83 -1.23
C CYS A 192 10.16 -13.31 -2.06
N ARG A 193 10.09 -12.05 -2.48
CA ARG A 193 11.17 -11.34 -3.19
C ARG A 193 11.98 -10.45 -2.25
N TYR A 194 11.36 -10.03 -1.15
CA TYR A 194 11.92 -9.10 -0.18
C TYR A 194 11.87 -9.69 1.25
N ALA A 195 12.86 -9.37 2.07
CA ALA A 195 12.96 -9.79 3.47
C ALA A 195 11.83 -9.22 4.34
N VAL A 196 11.31 -8.04 3.99
CA VAL A 196 10.14 -7.42 4.64
C VAL A 196 8.83 -8.18 4.38
N GLU A 197 8.78 -9.08 3.41
CA GLU A 197 7.54 -9.78 3.09
C GLU A 197 7.24 -10.89 4.10
N ARG A 198 5.96 -11.06 4.41
CA ARG A 198 5.44 -12.28 5.00
C ARG A 198 5.13 -13.31 3.90
N PRO A 199 5.09 -14.61 4.23
CA PRO A 199 4.74 -15.64 3.27
C PRO A 199 3.40 -15.35 2.57
N PRO A 200 3.29 -15.55 1.25
CA PRO A 200 2.05 -15.36 0.50
C PRO A 200 0.86 -16.15 1.05
N GLU A 201 1.08 -17.24 1.77
CA GLU A 201 0.06 -18.09 2.39
C GLU A 201 -0.65 -17.37 3.54
N GLU A 202 0.06 -16.52 4.29
CA GLU A 202 -0.53 -15.67 5.34
C GLU A 202 -1.36 -14.53 4.71
N HIS A 203 -0.87 -13.97 3.59
CA HIS A 203 -1.45 -12.81 2.93
C HIS A 203 -1.48 -12.94 1.39
N PRO A 204 -2.41 -13.74 0.84
CA PRO A 204 -2.40 -14.07 -0.59
C PRO A 204 -2.70 -12.89 -1.50
N ASN A 205 -3.39 -11.86 -0.99
CA ASN A 205 -3.79 -10.67 -1.76
C ASN A 205 -2.84 -9.48 -1.58
N ARG A 206 -1.60 -9.70 -1.12
CA ARG A 206 -0.62 -8.64 -0.87
C ARG A 206 0.67 -8.88 -1.62
N LEU A 207 1.26 -7.81 -2.15
CA LEU A 207 2.49 -7.93 -2.90
C LEU A 207 3.39 -6.73 -2.58
N VAL A 208 4.61 -6.99 -2.13
CA VAL A 208 5.66 -5.97 -2.16
C VAL A 208 6.19 -5.94 -3.59
N VAL A 209 5.78 -4.90 -4.31
CA VAL A 209 6.06 -4.73 -5.74
C VAL A 209 7.54 -4.46 -5.96
N ARG A 210 8.11 -3.56 -5.15
CA ARG A 210 9.50 -3.13 -5.24
C ARG A 210 9.99 -2.45 -3.95
N ALA A 211 11.28 -2.62 -3.66
CA ALA A 211 12.06 -1.72 -2.79
C ALA A 211 12.56 -0.51 -3.61
N ILE A 212 12.22 0.69 -3.17
CA ILE A 212 12.52 1.96 -3.83
C ILE A 212 13.72 2.60 -3.13
N ASP A 213 14.70 3.03 -3.92
CA ASP A 213 15.86 3.72 -3.38
C ASP A 213 15.48 5.01 -2.65
N ASP A 214 16.12 5.20 -1.52
CA ASP A 214 15.98 6.41 -0.73
C ASP A 214 16.73 7.55 -1.40
N GLY A 215 16.05 8.67 -1.62
CA GLY A 215 16.71 9.89 -2.08
C GLY A 215 17.61 10.50 -1.00
N PRO A 216 18.45 11.49 -1.35
CA PRO A 216 19.30 12.20 -0.39
C PRO A 216 18.50 13.07 0.60
N ALA A 217 17.20 13.26 0.36
CA ALA A 217 16.29 14.02 1.20
C ALA A 217 14.88 13.40 1.18
N PRO A 218 14.04 13.65 2.21
CA PRO A 218 12.65 13.21 2.22
C PRO A 218 11.86 13.76 1.03
N MET A 219 11.42 12.88 0.13
CA MET A 219 10.69 13.25 -1.07
C MET A 219 9.68 12.19 -1.48
N GLY A 220 8.52 12.64 -1.96
CA GLY A 220 7.46 11.77 -2.46
C GLY A 220 7.81 11.16 -3.81
N PRO A 221 7.16 10.06 -4.21
CA PRO A 221 7.54 9.33 -5.41
C PRO A 221 7.06 10.00 -6.70
N TYR A 222 7.70 9.62 -7.82
CA TYR A 222 7.02 9.59 -9.11
C TYR A 222 6.00 8.45 -9.11
N VAL A 223 4.74 8.75 -9.48
CA VAL A 223 3.64 7.80 -9.57
C VAL A 223 3.28 7.60 -11.04
N TYR A 224 3.42 6.38 -11.56
CA TYR A 224 3.15 6.07 -12.97
C TYR A 224 1.78 5.42 -13.11
N LEU A 225 0.87 6.03 -13.87
CA LEU A 225 -0.50 5.58 -14.06
C LEU A 225 -0.74 5.07 -15.48
N ASP A 226 -1.32 3.88 -15.59
CA ASP A 226 -1.78 3.30 -16.85
C ASP A 226 -2.90 4.15 -17.48
N ALA A 227 -2.87 4.33 -18.80
CA ALA A 227 -3.85 5.16 -19.49
C ALA A 227 -5.29 4.62 -19.42
N ALA A 228 -5.47 3.30 -19.44
CA ALA A 228 -6.77 2.63 -19.53
C ALA A 228 -7.36 2.35 -18.14
N SER A 229 -6.61 1.66 -17.28
CA SER A 229 -7.08 1.26 -15.95
C SER A 229 -6.86 2.32 -14.88
N ARG A 230 -5.88 3.21 -15.07
CA ARG A 230 -5.38 4.16 -14.05
C ARG A 230 -4.78 3.47 -12.84
N ASP A 231 -4.39 2.21 -13.00
CA ASP A 231 -3.60 1.51 -12.00
C ASP A 231 -2.25 2.17 -11.83
N VAL A 232 -1.72 2.14 -10.62
CA VAL A 232 -0.32 2.49 -10.37
C VAL A 232 0.55 1.37 -10.94
N VAL A 233 1.16 1.63 -12.08
CA VAL A 233 2.07 0.72 -12.76
C VAL A 233 3.40 0.64 -12.02
N ASN A 234 3.89 1.78 -11.53
CA ASN A 234 5.13 1.84 -10.77
C ASN A 234 5.18 3.06 -9.84
N LEU A 235 6.03 2.98 -8.81
CA LEU A 235 6.49 4.09 -8.00
C LEU A 235 8.02 4.17 -8.08
N ARG A 236 8.59 5.38 -8.21
CA ARG A 236 10.05 5.57 -8.22
C ARG A 236 10.48 6.77 -7.38
N CYS A 237 11.70 6.70 -6.82
CA CYS A 237 12.39 7.87 -6.26
C CYS A 237 12.47 8.99 -7.30
N ARG A 238 12.40 10.26 -6.87
CA ARG A 238 12.61 11.39 -7.78
C ARG A 238 14.05 11.50 -8.29
N CYS A 239 14.98 10.86 -7.59
CA CYS A 239 16.39 10.74 -7.96
C CYS A 239 16.64 9.74 -9.09
N ALA A 240 15.69 8.83 -9.37
CA ALA A 240 15.86 7.81 -10.39
C ALA A 240 15.48 8.32 -11.78
N SER A 241 16.06 7.72 -12.82
CA SER A 241 15.70 8.03 -14.21
C SER A 241 14.21 7.85 -14.46
N LEU A 242 13.62 8.79 -15.19
CA LEU A 242 12.20 8.76 -15.55
C LEU A 242 11.87 7.55 -16.46
N GLN A 243 10.69 6.95 -16.27
CA GLN A 243 10.13 5.95 -17.20
C GLN A 243 9.17 6.58 -18.22
N VAL A 244 9.44 7.82 -18.62
CA VAL A 244 8.67 8.52 -19.65
C VAL A 244 9.64 9.05 -20.70
N GLN A 245 9.39 8.74 -21.98
CA GLN A 245 10.20 9.25 -23.09
C GLN A 245 9.88 10.72 -23.38
N GLN A 246 8.59 11.07 -23.41
CA GLN A 246 8.13 12.42 -23.66
C GLN A 246 6.96 12.82 -22.75
N PHE A 247 7.00 14.02 -22.19
CA PHE A 247 5.84 14.65 -21.60
C PHE A 247 5.13 15.53 -22.62
N ARG A 248 3.83 15.34 -22.77
CA ARG A 248 3.01 16.21 -23.61
C ARG A 248 2.80 17.58 -22.97
N LYS A 249 2.53 17.59 -21.65
CA LYS A 249 2.35 18.81 -20.87
C LYS A 249 2.67 18.57 -19.40
N SER A 250 2.98 19.68 -18.71
CA SER A 250 3.05 19.74 -17.26
C SER A 250 1.87 20.55 -16.74
N VAL A 251 1.16 20.00 -15.75
CA VAL A 251 -0.04 20.60 -15.17
C VAL A 251 0.14 20.68 -13.66
N ALA A 252 -0.17 21.83 -13.08
CA ALA A 252 -0.22 21.97 -11.64
C ALA A 252 -1.55 21.43 -11.11
N TYR A 253 -1.51 20.58 -10.10
CA TYR A 253 -2.69 20.22 -9.31
C TYR A 253 -2.68 20.98 -7.99
N ARG A 254 -3.86 21.26 -7.45
CA ARG A 254 -3.99 21.84 -6.12
C ARG A 254 -4.20 20.79 -5.04
N PHE A 255 -3.86 21.13 -3.81
CA PHE A 255 -4.30 20.38 -2.63
C PHE A 255 -5.64 20.88 -2.13
N LEU A 256 -6.47 19.93 -1.69
CA LEU A 256 -7.61 20.17 -0.81
C LEU A 256 -7.53 19.22 0.39
N PRO A 257 -8.04 19.60 1.56
CA PRO A 257 -8.16 18.68 2.69
C PRO A 257 -9.01 17.46 2.32
N LEU A 258 -8.61 16.27 2.78
CA LEU A 258 -9.41 15.07 2.58
C LEU A 258 -10.78 15.14 3.27
N SER A 259 -10.89 15.95 4.31
CA SER A 259 -12.16 16.26 4.97
C SER A 259 -13.19 16.82 4.00
N ASP A 260 -12.79 17.53 2.94
CA ASP A 260 -13.72 18.07 1.96
C ASP A 260 -14.48 16.95 1.23
N LEU A 261 -13.81 15.84 0.90
CA LEU A 261 -14.51 14.66 0.35
C LEU A 261 -15.46 14.04 1.38
N ARG A 262 -15.06 13.99 2.65
CA ARG A 262 -15.89 13.43 3.73
C ARG A 262 -17.14 14.28 3.97
N LEU A 263 -17.02 15.60 3.92
CA LEU A 263 -18.14 16.55 4.03
C LEU A 263 -19.14 16.39 2.87
N LEU A 264 -18.66 15.98 1.70
CA LEU A 264 -19.52 15.60 0.58
C LEU A 264 -20.16 14.20 0.73
N GLY A 265 -19.90 13.50 1.83
CA GLY A 265 -20.46 12.17 2.12
C GLY A 265 -19.65 11.00 1.58
N PHE A 266 -18.43 11.21 1.04
CA PHE A 266 -17.59 10.11 0.56
C PHE A 266 -16.82 9.46 1.72
N ARG A 267 -16.88 8.12 1.79
CA ARG A 267 -16.06 7.31 2.69
C ARG A 267 -14.94 6.63 1.91
N ILE A 268 -13.75 6.59 2.50
CA ILE A 268 -12.57 5.97 1.89
C ILE A 268 -12.26 4.70 2.65
N HIS A 269 -12.46 3.54 2.00
CA HIS A 269 -12.25 2.22 2.60
C HIS A 269 -10.86 1.70 2.22
N PHE A 270 -9.93 1.73 3.16
CA PHE A 270 -8.53 1.31 2.96
C PHE A 270 -8.29 -0.20 3.12
N ALA A 271 -9.02 -0.86 4.02
CA ALA A 271 -9.29 -2.28 3.83
C ALA A 271 -10.06 -2.38 2.50
N THR A 272 -9.96 -3.40 1.65
CA THR A 272 -10.55 -3.40 0.27
C THR A 272 -9.91 -2.45 -0.75
N GLY A 273 -9.34 -1.31 -0.37
CA GLY A 273 -8.75 -0.39 -1.34
C GLY A 273 -9.81 0.20 -2.28
N THR A 274 -10.96 0.63 -1.72
CA THR A 274 -12.06 1.20 -2.51
C THR A 274 -12.50 2.53 -1.93
N VAL A 275 -12.68 3.54 -2.79
CA VAL A 275 -13.42 4.77 -2.43
C VAL A 275 -14.88 4.49 -2.74
N GLN A 276 -15.74 4.46 -1.71
CA GLN A 276 -17.17 4.19 -1.88
C GLN A 276 -17.97 5.38 -1.38
N TYR A 277 -18.93 5.79 -2.21
CA TYR A 277 -19.98 6.68 -1.77
C TYR A 277 -21.01 5.82 -1.06
N GLU A 278 -21.16 5.99 0.25
CA GLU A 278 -22.32 5.43 0.95
C GLU A 278 -23.44 6.47 0.81
N VAL A 279 -24.48 6.11 0.04
CA VAL A 279 -25.75 6.83 0.12
C VAL A 279 -26.30 6.57 1.54
N GLY A 280 -26.01 7.46 2.48
CA GLY A 280 -26.76 7.48 3.73
C GLY A 280 -28.22 7.82 3.44
N PRO A 281 -29.20 7.24 4.18
CA PRO A 281 -30.59 7.66 4.03
C PRO A 281 -30.71 9.17 4.29
N ARG A 282 -31.44 9.86 3.41
CA ARG A 282 -31.90 11.23 3.64
C ARG A 282 -32.80 11.24 4.88
N SER A 283 -32.75 12.34 5.64
CA SER A 283 -33.36 12.61 6.97
C SER A 283 -32.71 11.77 8.08
N GLU A 284 -32.00 12.32 9.04
CA GLU A 284 -32.35 13.45 9.92
C GLU A 284 -31.16 14.43 10.09
N GLU A 285 -31.42 15.51 10.84
CA GLU A 285 -30.53 16.62 11.21
C GLU A 285 -29.04 16.26 11.42
N PRO A 286 -28.12 17.25 11.31
CA PRO A 286 -26.71 17.06 11.64
C PRO A 286 -26.55 16.86 13.16
N THR A 287 -26.88 15.67 13.64
CA THR A 287 -26.49 15.20 14.96
C THR A 287 -24.98 15.26 14.98
N ALA A 288 -24.45 16.12 15.85
CA ALA A 288 -23.04 16.42 16.03
C ALA A 288 -22.16 15.24 15.61
N CYS A 289 -21.22 15.48 14.70
CA CYS A 289 -20.14 14.57 14.35
C CYS A 289 -19.55 13.97 15.63
N ARG A 290 -20.10 12.85 16.08
CA ARG A 290 -19.48 12.00 17.08
C ARG A 290 -18.18 11.62 16.42
N SER A 291 -17.09 12.07 17.02
CA SER A 291 -15.73 11.75 16.68
C SER A 291 -15.49 10.25 16.86
N ASP A 292 -16.09 9.43 15.99
CA ASP A 292 -15.70 8.04 15.83
C ASP A 292 -14.44 8.00 14.96
N GLN A 293 -13.37 8.58 15.51
CA GLN A 293 -12.01 8.43 15.01
C GLN A 293 -11.49 6.99 15.21
N SER A 294 -12.29 6.10 15.82
CA SER A 294 -11.80 4.86 16.41
C SER A 294 -11.87 3.61 15.51
N ARG A 295 -12.55 3.67 14.35
CA ARG A 295 -12.76 2.45 13.51
C ARG A 295 -12.52 2.60 12.01
N VAL A 296 -11.72 3.59 11.58
CA VAL A 296 -11.05 3.51 10.27
C VAL A 296 -9.90 2.52 10.39
N SER A 297 -10.18 1.24 10.09
CA SER A 297 -9.24 0.10 9.98
C SER A 297 -7.78 0.50 10.19
N ALA A 298 -7.26 0.27 11.41
CA ALA A 298 -5.89 0.54 11.79
C ALA A 298 -4.93 0.14 10.66
N PHE A 299 -4.01 1.04 10.33
CA PHE A 299 -2.91 0.78 9.45
C PHE A 299 -2.09 -0.40 10.02
N ALA A 300 -2.37 -1.61 9.54
CA ALA A 300 -1.83 -2.84 10.09
C ALA A 300 -0.65 -3.35 9.25
N CYS A 301 0.27 -2.46 8.85
CA CYS A 301 1.45 -2.88 8.10
C CYS A 301 2.32 -3.87 8.90
N ASP A 302 2.29 -3.79 10.23
CA ASP A 302 2.92 -4.75 11.15
C ASP A 302 2.35 -6.17 11.05
N ARG A 303 1.06 -6.29 10.69
CA ARG A 303 0.45 -7.59 10.39
C ARG A 303 0.93 -8.15 9.07
N TRP A 304 1.29 -7.31 8.10
CA TRP A 304 1.51 -7.74 6.71
C TRP A 304 2.96 -7.78 6.27
N LEU A 305 3.82 -7.02 6.94
CA LEU A 305 5.24 -6.95 6.70
C LEU A 305 5.99 -7.45 7.93
N ARG A 306 7.14 -8.06 7.70
CA ARG A 306 8.16 -8.33 8.71
C ARG A 306 8.92 -7.04 8.93
N LEU A 307 8.39 -6.19 9.82
CA LEU A 307 9.02 -4.91 10.16
C LEU A 307 10.16 -5.15 11.16
N PRO A 308 11.39 -4.68 10.88
CA PRO A 308 12.49 -4.80 11.83
C PRO A 308 12.19 -4.02 13.11
N SER A 309 12.85 -4.34 14.22
CA SER A 309 12.69 -3.63 15.50
C SER A 309 13.18 -2.19 15.46
N SER A 310 14.02 -1.84 14.49
CA SER A 310 14.44 -0.46 14.22
C SER A 310 13.35 0.39 13.52
N PHE A 311 12.27 -0.23 13.06
CA PHE A 311 11.12 0.43 12.44
C PHE A 311 10.14 1.01 13.46
#